data_AF-A0A6A3KXF3-F1
#
_entry.id   AF-A0A6A3KXF3-F1
#
_cell.length_a   1.000
_cell.length_b   1.000
_cell.length_c   1.000
_cell.angle_alpha   90.00
_cell.angle_beta   90.00
_cell.angle_gamma   90.00
#
_symmetry.space_group_name_H-M   'P 1'
#
loop_
_entity.id
_entity.type
_entity.pdbx_description
1 polymer ?
#
loop_
_entity_poly.entity_id
_entity_poly.type
_entity_poly.pdbx_seq_one_letter_code
_entity_poly.pdbx_strand_id
1 'polypeptide(L)'
;MAIMGNAIFAITLYCTGKYGLHWNWRSMHAITIISVTAMDFIVTMFTTWDVLRNQWFWLGVPVVENLPNGISFVIGTYVIVELAGEGNEGAVYGLVGSVANIAIPLASTLSKNVDSYFDVTNSDIVEDTTHVRWEVTYVLIIRYSMNLAGLVFLPLLPRQKGETKQLKHNGGSSRMMGLLTACYFGCSLCWTVMVNIMSIYPSTSCLVIAGGTGCDSSGSH
;
A
#
# COMPACT_ATOMS: atom_id res chain seq x y z
N MET A 1 -7.64 5.94 19.03
CA MET A 1 -7.50 5.07 17.84
C MET A 1 -6.06 4.96 17.37
N ALA A 2 -5.38 6.07 17.02
CA ALA A 2 -3.96 6.05 16.64
C ALA A 2 -3.05 5.37 17.69
N ILE A 3 -3.29 5.62 18.99
CA ILE A 3 -2.56 4.96 20.09
C ILE A 3 -2.74 3.43 20.06
N MET A 4 -3.95 2.95 19.78
CA MET A 4 -4.27 1.53 19.74
C MET A 4 -3.68 0.86 18.48
N GLY A 5 -3.75 1.52 17.32
CA GLY A 5 -3.09 1.07 16.09
C GLY A 5 -1.58 0.99 16.26
N ASN A 6 -0.96 2.01 16.85
CA ASN A 6 0.48 2.03 17.14
C ASN A 6 0.88 0.97 18.18
N ALA A 7 0.02 0.68 19.17
CA ALA A 7 0.25 -0.40 20.12
C ALA A 7 0.22 -1.77 19.43
N ILE A 8 -0.74 -2.03 18.54
CA ILE A 8 -0.80 -3.26 17.74
C ILE A 8 0.41 -3.38 16.83
N PHE A 9 0.81 -2.28 16.20
CA PHE A 9 2.03 -2.22 15.40
C PHE A 9 3.25 -2.61 16.25
N ALA A 10 3.44 -1.98 17.42
CA ALA A 10 4.55 -2.28 18.33
C ALA A 10 4.54 -3.74 18.83
N ILE A 11 3.37 -4.28 19.19
CA ILE A 11 3.22 -5.69 19.59
C ILE A 11 3.60 -6.61 18.42
N THR A 12 3.15 -6.28 17.21
CA THR A 12 3.47 -7.03 16.00
C THR A 12 4.97 -7.02 15.72
N LEU A 13 5.64 -5.87 15.88
CA LEU A 13 7.10 -5.77 15.79
C LEU A 13 7.78 -6.69 16.81
N TYR A 14 7.35 -6.61 18.08
CA TYR A 14 7.92 -7.42 19.16
C TYR A 14 7.77 -8.91 18.92
N CYS A 15 6.55 -9.37 18.60
CA CYS A 15 6.24 -10.77 18.35
C CYS A 15 6.98 -11.29 17.11
N THR A 16 6.99 -10.53 16.02
CA THR A 16 7.69 -10.91 14.78
C THR A 16 9.19 -10.96 14.99
N GLY A 17 9.76 -9.99 15.73
CA GLY A 17 11.19 -9.98 16.01
C GLY A 17 11.65 -11.11 16.93
N LYS A 18 10.82 -11.51 17.90
CA LYS A 18 11.14 -12.56 18.88
C LYS A 18 10.91 -13.97 18.34
N TYR A 19 9.81 -14.19 17.62
CA TYR A 19 9.37 -15.53 17.20
C TYR A 19 9.42 -15.76 15.69
N GLY A 20 9.35 -14.70 14.87
CA GLY A 20 9.29 -14.79 13.41
C GLY A 20 10.64 -15.04 12.72
N LEU A 21 11.74 -15.12 13.48
CA LEU A 21 13.10 -15.27 12.92
C LEU A 21 13.29 -16.58 12.12
N HIS A 22 12.61 -17.64 12.55
CA HIS A 22 12.69 -18.98 11.95
C HIS A 22 11.55 -19.28 10.97
N TRP A 23 10.59 -18.38 10.83
CA TRP A 23 9.42 -18.61 9.98
C TRP A 23 9.72 -18.26 8.52
N ASN A 24 8.97 -18.87 7.61
CA ASN A 24 8.95 -18.46 6.21
C ASN A 24 8.31 -17.08 6.11
N TRP A 25 9.11 -16.05 5.83
CA TRP A 25 8.64 -14.66 5.75
C TRP A 25 7.55 -14.47 4.70
N ARG A 26 7.67 -15.21 3.59
CA ARG A 26 6.64 -15.28 2.55
C ARG A 26 5.29 -15.72 3.08
N SER A 27 5.25 -16.90 3.70
CA SER A 27 4.00 -17.49 4.20
C SER A 27 3.38 -16.64 5.30
N MET A 28 4.21 -16.13 6.21
CA MET A 28 3.75 -15.25 7.28
C MET A 28 3.08 -13.98 6.73
N HIS A 29 3.73 -13.29 5.79
CA HIS A 29 3.19 -12.08 5.18
C HIS A 29 1.93 -12.37 4.36
N ALA A 30 1.93 -13.45 3.56
CA ALA A 30 0.78 -13.86 2.76
C ALA A 30 -0.44 -14.20 3.62
N ILE A 31 -0.28 -15.04 4.65
CA ILE A 31 -1.36 -15.44 5.56
C ILE A 31 -1.93 -14.21 6.25
N THR A 32 -1.06 -13.30 6.71
CA THR A 32 -1.47 -12.09 7.39
C THR A 32 -2.31 -11.19 6.48
N ILE A 33 -1.80 -10.86 5.30
CA ILE A 33 -2.53 -10.01 4.34
C ILE A 33 -3.86 -10.67 3.99
N ILE A 34 -3.88 -11.94 3.60
CA ILE A 34 -5.12 -12.64 3.23
C ILE A 34 -6.14 -12.62 4.37
N SER A 35 -5.71 -12.91 5.61
CA SER A 35 -6.61 -12.95 6.76
C SER A 35 -7.21 -11.59 7.10
N VAL A 36 -6.39 -10.54 7.09
CA VAL A 36 -6.80 -9.17 7.44
C VAL A 36 -7.66 -8.58 6.34
N THR A 37 -7.27 -8.76 5.08
CA THR A 37 -8.02 -8.32 3.89
C THR A 37 -9.39 -9.02 3.81
N ALA A 38 -9.47 -10.32 4.11
CA ALA A 38 -10.75 -11.04 4.15
C ALA A 38 -11.66 -10.53 5.27
N MET A 39 -11.11 -10.29 6.45
CA MET A 39 -11.87 -9.73 7.57
C MET A 39 -12.38 -8.31 7.25
N ASP A 40 -11.52 -7.46 6.70
CA ASP A 40 -11.89 -6.11 6.24
C ASP A 40 -13.00 -6.14 5.18
N PHE A 41 -12.86 -7.01 4.18
CA PHE A 41 -13.88 -7.21 3.16
C PHE A 41 -15.25 -7.56 3.75
N ILE A 42 -15.29 -8.50 4.70
CA ILE A 42 -16.53 -8.93 5.37
C ILE A 42 -17.15 -7.77 6.16
N VAL A 43 -16.35 -7.07 6.97
CA VAL A 43 -16.81 -5.95 7.79
C VAL A 43 -17.34 -4.81 6.92
N THR A 44 -16.60 -4.47 5.88
CA THR A 44 -16.97 -3.38 4.96
C THR A 44 -18.22 -3.73 4.18
N MET A 45 -18.36 -4.96 3.66
CA MET A 45 -19.58 -5.39 2.97
C MET A 45 -20.81 -5.39 3.88
N PHE A 46 -20.70 -5.88 5.12
CA PHE A 46 -21.83 -5.81 6.06
C PHE A 46 -22.23 -4.38 6.43
N THR A 47 -21.28 -3.45 6.39
CA THR A 47 -21.57 -2.03 6.61
C THR A 47 -22.27 -1.41 5.40
N THR A 48 -21.81 -1.71 4.18
CA THR A 48 -22.40 -1.17 2.94
C THR A 48 -23.85 -1.64 2.73
N TRP A 49 -24.18 -2.87 3.14
CA TRP A 49 -25.53 -3.44 3.00
C TRP A 49 -26.42 -3.22 4.23
N ASP A 50 -26.02 -2.34 5.17
CA ASP A 50 -26.79 -1.95 6.35
C ASP A 50 -27.18 -3.12 7.29
N VAL A 51 -26.34 -4.17 7.36
CA VAL A 51 -26.58 -5.30 8.28
C VAL A 51 -26.11 -4.97 9.68
N LEU A 52 -24.92 -4.34 9.82
CA LEU A 52 -24.32 -3.92 11.09
C LEU A 52 -23.57 -2.59 10.92
N ARG A 53 -24.23 -1.47 11.21
CA ARG A 53 -23.67 -0.11 11.12
C ARG A 53 -23.26 0.43 12.49
N ASN A 54 -22.20 -0.13 13.08
CA ASN A 54 -21.65 0.35 14.35
C ASN A 54 -20.31 1.05 14.12
N GLN A 55 -20.16 2.26 14.65
CA GLN A 55 -18.93 3.05 14.52
C GLN A 55 -17.70 2.28 15.01
N TRP A 56 -17.81 1.51 16.09
CA TRP A 56 -16.72 0.69 16.61
C TRP A 56 -16.35 -0.49 15.71
N PHE A 57 -17.33 -1.00 14.96
CA PHE A 57 -17.13 -2.09 14.01
C PHE A 57 -16.35 -1.59 12.78
N TRP A 58 -16.70 -0.40 12.28
CA TRP A 58 -15.96 0.25 11.18
C TRP A 58 -14.58 0.75 11.60
N LEU A 59 -14.45 1.25 12.82
CA LEU A 59 -13.19 1.69 13.42
C LEU A 59 -12.22 0.51 13.69
N GLY A 60 -12.72 -0.71 13.88
CA GLY A 60 -11.88 -1.90 14.08
C GLY A 60 -11.02 -2.23 12.87
N VAL A 61 -11.51 -1.98 11.65
CA VAL A 61 -10.81 -2.26 10.39
C VAL A 61 -9.41 -1.62 10.32
N PRO A 62 -9.26 -0.28 10.38
CA PRO A 62 -7.95 0.36 10.27
C PRO A 62 -7.00 -0.03 11.39
N VAL A 63 -7.55 -0.44 12.56
CA VAL A 63 -6.75 -0.92 13.69
C VAL A 63 -6.10 -2.25 13.36
N VAL A 64 -6.83 -3.17 12.70
CA VAL A 64 -6.30 -4.48 12.33
C VAL A 64 -5.41 -4.40 11.07
N GLU A 65 -5.64 -3.45 10.17
CA GLU A 65 -4.73 -3.15 9.04
C GLU A 65 -3.32 -2.73 9.48
N ASN A 66 -3.12 -2.24 10.71
CA ASN A 66 -1.79 -1.94 11.25
C ASN A 66 -0.92 -3.21 11.44
N LEU A 67 -1.53 -4.38 11.56
CA LEU A 67 -0.85 -5.65 11.75
C LEU A 67 -0.08 -6.10 10.48
N PRO A 68 -0.68 -6.20 9.28
CA PRO A 68 0.07 -6.47 8.05
C PRO A 68 1.09 -5.37 7.75
N ASN A 69 0.80 -4.10 8.06
CA ASN A 69 1.78 -3.01 7.92
C ASN A 69 3.02 -3.22 8.79
N GLY A 70 2.83 -3.64 10.05
CA GLY A 70 3.94 -3.99 10.95
C GLY A 70 4.79 -5.15 10.45
N ILE A 71 4.16 -6.19 9.93
CA ILE A 71 4.86 -7.36 9.39
C ILE A 71 5.66 -7.00 8.13
N SER A 72 5.04 -6.25 7.22
CA SER A 72 5.68 -5.71 6.02
C SER A 72 6.92 -4.89 6.36
N PHE A 73 6.80 -4.02 7.37
CA PHE A 73 7.88 -3.17 7.83
C PHE A 73 9.07 -3.98 8.36
N VAL A 74 8.82 -4.95 9.26
CA VAL A 74 9.90 -5.79 9.84
C VAL A 74 10.62 -6.60 8.78
N ILE A 75 9.88 -7.26 7.90
CA ILE A 75 10.47 -8.07 6.82
C ILE A 75 11.30 -7.16 5.90
N GLY A 76 10.78 -5.99 5.55
CA GLY A 76 11.50 -4.99 4.77
C GLY A 76 12.82 -4.58 5.42
N THR A 77 12.79 -4.25 6.73
CA THR A 77 14.02 -3.90 7.47
C THR A 77 15.02 -5.05 7.50
N TYR A 78 14.58 -6.29 7.73
CA TYR A 78 15.48 -7.44 7.74
C TYR A 78 16.12 -7.71 6.37
N VAL A 79 15.36 -7.58 5.29
CA VAL A 79 15.89 -7.72 3.93
C VAL A 79 16.93 -6.64 3.66
N ILE A 80 16.67 -5.38 4.05
CA ILE A 80 17.62 -4.27 3.86
C ILE A 80 18.93 -4.51 4.60
N VAL A 81 18.89 -4.88 5.89
CA VAL A 81 20.09 -5.13 6.70
C VAL A 81 20.91 -6.29 6.13
N GLU A 82 20.24 -7.32 5.61
CA GLU A 82 20.92 -8.47 5.02
C GLU A 82 21.53 -8.14 3.63
N LEU A 83 20.87 -7.31 2.82
CA LEU A 83 21.38 -6.88 1.52
C LEU A 83 22.49 -5.85 1.62
N ALA A 84 22.42 -4.94 2.59
CA ALA A 84 23.38 -3.88 2.74
C ALA A 84 24.80 -4.43 2.97
N GLY A 85 25.78 -3.84 2.30
CA GLY A 85 27.19 -4.09 2.53
C GLY A 85 27.73 -3.14 3.60
N GLU A 86 28.85 -3.51 4.21
CA GLU A 86 29.57 -2.64 5.15
C GLU A 86 29.82 -1.27 4.51
N GLY A 87 29.44 -0.20 5.22
CA GLY A 87 29.62 1.19 4.77
C GLY A 87 28.54 1.76 3.84
N ASN A 88 27.55 0.97 3.39
CA ASN A 88 26.46 1.47 2.52
C ASN A 88 25.04 1.22 3.06
N GLU A 89 24.91 0.88 4.34
CA GLU A 89 23.63 0.54 4.97
C GLU A 89 22.61 1.68 4.89
N GLY A 90 23.06 2.90 5.16
CA GLY A 90 22.23 4.10 5.11
C GLY A 90 21.68 4.40 3.71
N ALA A 91 22.47 4.19 2.65
CA ALA A 91 22.01 4.48 1.29
C ALA A 91 21.00 3.43 0.81
N VAL A 92 21.21 2.14 1.11
CA VAL A 92 20.25 1.07 0.76
C VAL A 92 18.94 1.28 1.51
N TYR A 93 19.01 1.60 2.82
CA TYR A 93 17.83 1.91 3.61
C TYR A 93 17.10 3.16 3.10
N GLY A 94 17.82 4.24 2.81
CA GLY A 94 17.27 5.48 2.27
C GLY A 94 16.62 5.29 0.90
N LEU A 95 17.22 4.49 0.02
CA LEU A 95 16.65 4.14 -1.27
C LEU A 95 15.32 3.41 -1.08
N VAL A 96 15.31 2.27 -0.39
CA VAL A 96 14.10 1.45 -0.20
C VAL A 96 13.01 2.23 0.55
N GLY A 97 13.39 3.00 1.57
CA GLY A 97 12.47 3.87 2.29
C GLY A 97 11.83 4.94 1.39
N SER A 98 12.61 5.53 0.48
CA SER A 98 12.08 6.50 -0.48
C SER A 98 11.05 5.84 -1.41
N VAL A 99 11.36 4.66 -1.95
CA VAL A 99 10.42 3.90 -2.80
C VAL A 99 9.09 3.63 -2.10
N ALA A 100 9.14 3.21 -0.84
CA ALA A 100 7.94 2.93 -0.07
C ALA A 100 7.08 4.19 0.14
N ASN A 101 7.71 5.34 0.42
CA ASN A 101 6.99 6.60 0.62
C ASN A 101 6.38 7.16 -0.67
N ILE A 102 7.00 6.89 -1.82
CA ILE A 102 6.53 7.29 -3.15
C ILE A 102 5.34 6.42 -3.61
N ALA A 103 5.35 5.13 -3.26
CA ALA A 103 4.29 4.21 -3.66
C ALA A 103 2.92 4.60 -3.10
N ILE A 104 2.87 5.21 -1.90
CA ILE A 104 1.62 5.62 -1.24
C ILE A 104 0.82 6.64 -2.08
N PRO A 105 1.37 7.82 -2.43
CA PRO A 105 0.63 8.80 -3.24
C PRO A 105 0.35 8.27 -4.65
N LEU A 106 1.24 7.48 -5.25
CA LEU A 106 0.97 6.85 -6.54
C LEU A 106 -0.24 5.92 -6.50
N ALA A 107 -0.33 5.07 -5.47
CA ALA A 107 -1.47 4.19 -5.25
C ALA A 107 -2.75 5.00 -5.03
N SER A 108 -2.69 6.12 -4.30
CA SER A 108 -3.83 7.00 -4.10
C SER A 108 -4.31 7.64 -5.40
N THR A 109 -3.41 8.20 -6.22
CA THR A 109 -3.77 8.79 -7.53
C THR A 109 -4.35 7.76 -8.48
N LEU A 110 -3.81 6.55 -8.50
CA LEU A 110 -4.35 5.46 -9.32
C LEU A 110 -5.73 5.03 -8.84
N SER A 111 -5.92 4.91 -7.51
CA SER A 111 -7.22 4.58 -6.92
C SER A 111 -8.26 5.64 -7.29
N LYS A 112 -7.93 6.93 -7.14
CA LYS A 112 -8.83 8.04 -7.55
C LYS A 112 -9.19 8.02 -9.03
N ASN A 113 -8.23 7.68 -9.90
CA ASN A 113 -8.49 7.52 -11.33
C ASN A 113 -9.46 6.37 -11.62
N VAL A 114 -9.40 5.29 -10.85
CA VAL A 114 -10.36 4.18 -10.98
C VAL A 114 -11.71 4.61 -10.42
N ASP A 115 -11.72 5.24 -9.24
CA ASP A 115 -12.93 5.72 -8.56
C ASP A 115 -13.69 6.75 -9.40
N SER A 116 -13.01 7.56 -10.23
CA SER A 116 -13.68 8.55 -11.10
C SER A 116 -14.60 7.96 -12.17
N TYR A 117 -14.55 6.65 -12.41
CA TYR A 117 -15.46 5.96 -13.33
C TYR A 117 -16.74 5.44 -12.64
N PHE A 118 -16.89 5.63 -11.33
CA PHE A 118 -18.03 5.16 -10.52
C PHE A 118 -18.61 6.32 -9.69
N ASP A 119 -19.92 6.30 -9.40
CA ASP A 119 -20.54 7.33 -8.54
C ASP A 119 -20.33 7.00 -7.05
N VAL A 120 -19.08 7.10 -6.61
CA VAL A 120 -18.62 6.81 -5.23
C VAL A 120 -18.12 8.06 -4.50
N THR A 121 -18.62 9.25 -4.87
CA THR A 121 -18.26 10.48 -4.14
C THR A 121 -18.94 10.51 -2.76
N ASN A 122 -18.42 11.33 -1.85
CA ASN A 122 -19.01 11.47 -0.52
C ASN A 122 -20.48 11.92 -0.57
N SER A 123 -20.87 12.71 -1.58
CA SER A 123 -22.28 13.10 -1.79
C SER A 123 -23.15 11.90 -2.18
N ASP A 124 -22.66 11.04 -3.07
CA ASP A 124 -23.40 9.86 -3.55
C ASP A 124 -23.57 8.84 -2.42
N ILE A 125 -22.52 8.63 -1.61
CA ILE A 125 -22.54 7.73 -0.46
C ILE A 125 -23.57 8.18 0.60
N VAL A 126 -23.79 9.49 0.76
CA VAL A 126 -24.79 10.04 1.68
C VAL A 126 -26.22 9.83 1.16
N GLU A 127 -26.42 9.80 -0.17
CA GLU A 127 -27.72 9.53 -0.77
C GLU A 127 -28.20 8.08 -0.50
N ASP A 128 -27.26 7.16 -0.22
CA ASP A 128 -27.49 5.78 0.23
C ASP A 128 -28.48 4.99 -0.67
N THR A 129 -28.49 5.29 -1.96
CA THR A 129 -29.35 4.61 -2.94
C THR A 129 -28.83 3.19 -3.23
N THR A 130 -29.72 2.32 -3.72
CA THR A 130 -29.33 0.95 -4.10
C THR A 130 -28.32 0.92 -5.24
N HIS A 131 -28.31 1.94 -6.11
CA HIS A 131 -27.34 2.08 -7.20
C HIS A 131 -25.93 2.32 -6.62
N VAL A 132 -25.80 3.33 -5.76
CA VAL A 132 -24.52 3.68 -5.12
C VAL A 132 -23.97 2.52 -4.30
N ARG A 133 -24.82 1.77 -3.59
CA ARG A 133 -24.39 0.56 -2.85
C ARG A 133 -23.73 -0.48 -3.76
N TRP A 134 -24.24 -0.65 -4.98
CA TRP A 134 -23.63 -1.55 -5.97
C TRP A 134 -22.31 -0.99 -6.51
N GLU A 135 -22.23 0.30 -6.79
CA GLU A 135 -21.00 0.96 -7.26
C GLU A 135 -19.89 0.90 -6.22
N VAL A 136 -20.20 1.20 -4.96
CA VAL A 136 -19.29 1.01 -3.82
C VAL A 136 -18.84 -0.45 -3.74
N THR A 137 -19.75 -1.41 -3.95
CA THR A 137 -19.41 -2.83 -3.94
C THR A 137 -18.40 -3.18 -5.05
N TYR A 138 -18.58 -2.68 -6.27
CA TYR A 138 -17.65 -2.91 -7.37
C TYR A 138 -16.27 -2.31 -7.10
N VAL A 139 -16.21 -1.07 -6.63
CA VAL A 139 -14.95 -0.40 -6.27
C VAL A 139 -14.23 -1.15 -5.16
N LEU A 140 -14.94 -1.61 -4.13
CA LEU A 140 -14.37 -2.43 -3.07
C LEU A 140 -13.78 -3.74 -3.61
N ILE A 141 -14.49 -4.46 -4.48
CA ILE A 141 -13.98 -5.68 -5.11
C ILE A 141 -12.68 -5.40 -5.88
N ILE A 142 -12.61 -4.28 -6.61
CA ILE A 142 -11.39 -3.87 -7.33
C ILE A 142 -10.26 -3.60 -6.34
N ARG A 143 -10.48 -2.80 -5.29
CA ARG A 143 -9.49 -2.52 -4.23
C ARG A 143 -8.90 -3.80 -3.65
N TYR A 144 -9.77 -4.73 -3.22
CA TYR A 144 -9.33 -5.97 -2.59
C TYR A 144 -8.63 -6.91 -3.57
N SER A 145 -9.08 -6.96 -4.83
CA SER A 145 -8.43 -7.73 -5.89
C SER A 145 -7.03 -7.20 -6.17
N MET A 146 -6.84 -5.88 -6.22
CA MET A 146 -5.52 -5.26 -6.39
C MET A 146 -4.61 -5.50 -5.18
N ASN A 147 -5.15 -5.44 -3.96
CA ASN A 147 -4.41 -5.77 -2.74
C ASN A 147 -3.89 -7.22 -2.78
N LEU A 148 -4.74 -8.19 -3.12
CA LEU A 148 -4.35 -9.59 -3.25
C LEU A 148 -3.45 -9.86 -4.46
N ALA A 149 -3.62 -9.14 -5.57
CA ALA A 149 -2.72 -9.22 -6.71
C ALA A 149 -1.28 -8.80 -6.35
N GLY A 150 -1.11 -7.94 -5.34
CA GLY A 150 0.19 -7.63 -4.76
C GLY A 150 0.95 -8.87 -4.26
N LEU A 151 0.23 -9.92 -3.83
CA LEU A 151 0.82 -11.20 -3.42
C LEU A 151 1.49 -11.95 -4.58
N VAL A 152 1.19 -11.62 -5.84
CA VAL A 152 1.89 -12.19 -7.01
C VAL A 152 3.36 -11.79 -7.03
N PHE A 153 3.73 -10.67 -6.41
CA PHE A 153 5.13 -10.24 -6.26
C PHE A 153 5.83 -10.86 -5.05
N LEU A 154 5.11 -11.62 -4.22
CA LEU A 154 5.64 -12.26 -3.02
C LEU A 154 6.69 -13.36 -3.31
N PRO A 155 6.62 -14.14 -4.41
CA PRO A 155 7.71 -15.01 -4.85
C PRO A 155 9.00 -14.29 -5.24
N LEU A 156 8.95 -12.98 -5.50
CA LEU A 156 10.14 -12.15 -5.74
C LEU A 156 10.88 -11.84 -4.43
N LEU A 157 10.17 -11.80 -3.30
CA LEU A 157 10.75 -11.56 -1.98
C LEU A 157 11.52 -12.79 -1.50
N PRO A 158 12.76 -12.74 -0.99
CA PRO A 158 13.48 -13.94 -0.54
C PRO A 158 12.71 -14.71 0.56
N ARG A 159 12.72 -16.06 0.55
CA ARG A 159 11.92 -16.88 1.50
C ARG A 159 12.42 -16.78 2.93
N GLN A 160 13.73 -16.56 3.10
CA GLN A 160 14.41 -16.61 4.39
C GLN A 160 15.77 -15.90 4.34
N LYS A 161 16.34 -15.57 5.51
CA LYS A 161 17.71 -15.03 5.66
C LYS A 161 18.76 -15.81 4.84
N GLY A 162 18.64 -17.13 4.76
CA GLY A 162 19.56 -17.99 4.03
C GLY A 162 19.56 -17.76 2.51
N GLU A 163 18.37 -17.62 1.91
CA GLU A 163 18.25 -17.33 0.47
C GLU A 163 18.73 -15.92 0.15
N THR A 164 18.48 -14.94 1.02
CA THR A 164 19.02 -13.58 0.84
C THR A 164 20.54 -13.57 0.84
N LYS A 165 21.18 -14.35 1.73
CA LYS A 165 22.64 -14.53 1.76
C LYS A 165 23.16 -15.23 0.51
N GLN A 166 22.46 -16.25 0.01
CA GLN A 166 22.82 -16.92 -1.24
C GLN A 166 22.65 -16.01 -2.46
N LEU A 167 21.59 -15.21 -2.52
CA LEU A 167 21.37 -14.20 -3.56
C LEU A 167 22.44 -13.10 -3.50
N LYS A 168 22.86 -12.67 -2.31
CA LYS A 168 23.95 -11.71 -2.14
C LYS A 168 25.29 -12.27 -2.59
N HIS A 169 25.57 -13.54 -2.27
CA HIS A 169 26.83 -14.19 -2.60
C HIS A 169 26.93 -14.60 -4.07
N ASN A 170 25.83 -15.06 -4.66
CA ASN A 170 25.79 -15.55 -6.05
C ASN A 170 25.27 -14.48 -7.04
N GLY A 171 24.76 -13.36 -6.53
CA GLY A 171 24.28 -12.24 -7.33
C GLY A 171 25.45 -11.51 -7.99
N GLY A 172 25.61 -11.72 -9.30
CA GLY A 172 26.55 -10.94 -10.09
C GLY A 172 26.20 -9.44 -10.07
N SER A 173 27.21 -8.58 -10.23
CA SER A 173 27.01 -7.14 -10.37
C SER A 173 26.89 -6.76 -11.84
N SER A 174 25.71 -6.28 -12.26
CA SER A 174 25.49 -5.72 -13.60
C SER A 174 25.31 -4.20 -13.50
N ARG A 175 26.29 -3.45 -14.03
CA ARG A 175 26.23 -1.97 -14.11
C ARG A 175 25.01 -1.50 -14.92
N MET A 176 24.61 -2.25 -15.94
CA MET A 176 23.45 -1.91 -16.79
C MET A 176 22.14 -2.02 -16.01
N MET A 177 21.96 -3.10 -15.24
CA MET A 177 20.74 -3.31 -14.45
C MET A 177 20.64 -2.32 -13.28
N GLY A 178 21.79 -1.97 -12.67
CA GLY A 178 21.88 -0.90 -11.68
C GLY A 178 21.48 0.47 -12.24
N LEU A 179 22.02 0.84 -13.42
CA LEU A 179 21.68 2.11 -14.08
C LEU A 179 20.20 2.18 -14.48
N LEU A 180 19.65 1.10 -15.05
CA LEU A 180 18.22 1.01 -15.39
C LEU A 180 17.34 1.20 -14.16
N THR A 181 17.66 0.53 -13.05
CA THR A 181 16.91 0.63 -11.80
C THR A 181 17.00 2.03 -11.21
N ALA A 182 18.19 2.65 -11.23
CA ALA A 182 18.40 4.01 -10.76
C ALA A 182 17.65 5.05 -11.62
N CYS A 183 17.67 4.89 -12.95
CA CYS A 183 16.94 5.76 -13.87
C CYS A 183 15.42 5.63 -13.68
N TYR A 184 14.92 4.40 -13.58
CA TYR A 184 13.51 4.13 -13.27
C TYR A 184 13.09 4.80 -11.95
N PHE A 185 13.89 4.64 -10.89
CA PHE A 185 13.60 5.30 -9.60
C PHE A 185 13.65 6.83 -9.70
N GLY A 186 14.62 7.39 -10.42
CA GLY A 186 14.71 8.83 -10.65
C GLY A 186 13.47 9.37 -11.40
N CYS A 187 13.06 8.71 -12.47
CA CYS A 187 11.85 9.07 -13.22
C CYS A 187 10.58 8.92 -12.36
N SER A 188 10.47 7.83 -11.59
CA SER A 188 9.35 7.60 -10.67
C SER A 188 9.29 8.65 -9.57
N LEU A 189 10.44 9.08 -9.04
CA LEU A 189 10.55 10.18 -8.07
C LEU A 189 10.05 11.48 -8.67
N CYS A 190 10.56 11.88 -9.84
CA CYS A 190 10.14 13.09 -10.53
C CYS A 190 8.64 13.07 -10.83
N TRP A 191 8.11 11.96 -11.34
CA TRP A 191 6.68 11.78 -11.61
C TRP A 191 5.84 11.94 -10.34
N THR A 192 6.24 11.29 -9.26
CA THR A 192 5.49 11.33 -7.99
C THR A 192 5.52 12.72 -7.37
N VAL A 193 6.66 13.39 -7.41
CA VAL A 193 6.78 14.79 -6.97
C VAL A 193 5.88 15.68 -7.82
N MET A 194 5.86 15.50 -9.15
CA MET A 194 4.95 16.23 -10.03
C MET A 194 3.48 16.02 -9.67
N VAL A 195 3.05 14.76 -9.50
CA VAL A 195 1.66 14.43 -9.15
C VAL A 195 1.27 14.98 -7.78
N ASN A 196 2.15 14.88 -6.78
CA ASN A 196 1.89 15.45 -5.46
C ASN A 196 1.79 16.98 -5.50
N ILE A 197 2.68 17.66 -6.22
CA ILE A 197 2.61 19.12 -6.41
C ILE A 197 1.34 19.51 -7.17
N MET A 198 0.98 18.76 -8.21
CA MET A 198 -0.21 19.00 -9.02
C MET A 198 -1.50 18.81 -8.19
N SER A 199 -1.51 17.85 -7.26
CA SER A 199 -2.63 17.66 -6.33
C SER A 199 -2.75 18.77 -5.28
N ILE A 200 -1.69 19.55 -5.02
CA ILE A 200 -1.69 20.66 -4.06
C ILE A 200 -2.24 21.95 -4.69
N TYR A 201 -1.97 22.19 -5.97
CA TYR A 201 -2.42 23.41 -6.64
C TYR A 201 -3.89 23.29 -7.10
N PRO A 202 -4.79 24.17 -6.64
CA PRO A 202 -6.22 24.07 -6.96
C PRO A 202 -6.49 24.14 -8.48
N SER A 203 -5.70 24.89 -9.25
CA SER A 203 -5.83 25.01 -10.71
C SER A 203 -5.46 23.76 -11.50
N THR A 204 -4.70 22.83 -10.90
CA THR A 204 -4.25 21.59 -11.57
C THR A 204 -4.73 20.33 -10.85
N SER A 205 -5.35 20.47 -9.67
CA SER A 205 -5.95 19.39 -8.92
C SER A 205 -7.08 18.66 -9.65
N CYS A 206 -7.75 19.32 -10.61
CA CYS A 206 -8.80 18.68 -11.39
C CYS A 206 -8.26 17.91 -12.62
N LEU A 207 -6.95 17.93 -12.92
CA LEU A 207 -6.40 17.09 -13.99
C LEU A 207 -6.56 15.61 -13.66
N VAL A 208 -6.94 14.81 -14.66
CA VAL A 208 -6.99 13.34 -14.60
C VAL A 208 -5.64 12.73 -14.18
N ILE A 209 -4.54 13.36 -14.60
CA ILE A 209 -3.16 12.99 -14.19
C ILE A 209 -2.94 13.16 -12.68
N ALA A 210 -3.62 14.08 -12.02
CA ALA A 210 -3.58 14.27 -10.57
C ALA A 210 -4.64 13.45 -9.82
N GLY A 211 -5.49 12.71 -10.54
CA GLY A 211 -6.63 11.96 -9.97
C GLY A 211 -7.90 12.79 -9.81
N GLY A 212 -8.02 13.90 -10.54
CA GLY A 212 -9.26 14.68 -10.64
C GLY A 212 -10.12 14.23 -11.83
N THR A 213 -11.41 14.60 -11.82
CA THR A 213 -12.41 14.20 -12.85
C THR A 213 -12.32 14.97 -14.16
N GLY A 214 -11.31 15.83 -14.35
CA GLY A 214 -11.13 16.70 -15.51
C GLY A 214 -11.32 18.17 -15.16
N CYS A 215 -10.40 19.04 -15.62
CA CYS A 215 -10.63 20.48 -15.62
C CYS A 215 -11.52 20.82 -16.82
N ASP A 216 -12.83 20.58 -16.73
CA ASP A 216 -13.74 21.19 -17.70
C ASP A 216 -13.76 22.71 -17.47
N SER A 217 -13.61 23.42 -18.58
CA SER A 217 -13.53 24.87 -18.64
C SER A 217 -14.93 25.47 -18.42
N SER A 218 -15.33 25.55 -17.16
CA SER A 218 -16.36 26.46 -16.65
C SER A 218 -15.71 27.24 -15.51
N GLY A 219 -15.16 28.44 -15.70
CA GLY A 219 -15.78 29.54 -16.42
C GLY A 219 -16.99 30.01 -15.61
N SER A 220 -16.75 30.97 -14.70
CA SER A 220 -17.73 31.81 -13.98
C SER A 220 -18.83 31.11 -13.16
N HIS A 221 -18.68 31.09 -11.83
CA HIS A 221 -19.26 32.08 -10.91
C HIS A 221 -18.81 31.84 -9.46
#